data_AF-A0A7U9TH60-F1
#
_entry.id   AF-A0A7U9TH60-F1
#
_cell.length_a   1.000
_cell.length_b   1.000
_cell.length_c   1.000
_cell.angle_alpha   90.00
_cell.angle_beta   90.00
_cell.angle_gamma   90.00
#
_symmetry.space_group_name_H-M   'P 1'
#
loop_
_entity.id
_entity.type
_entity.pdbx_description
1 polymer ?
#
loop_
_entity_poly.entity_id
_entity_poly.type
_entity_poly.pdbx_seq_one_letter_code
_entity_poly.pdbx_strand_id
1 'polypeptide(L)'
;MKHLKYGKAICYSGYRQGQTPIKKIYPTYENVLDDLKILEKDFDYIRMYDASEHAKMTLELIKKHNIKLKVLLGIDLLGEASNPNCSWGGDYSVEQIAEHITYNQKQLYKVIELANEYKDIVIGVSAGNESVPEWNENLVSPARVLYFVNELKKYTQVPVTYCDNNYYWKDLLKEVAEAVDFISIHLYPVWLGANVEEAITSSIKEYNEIKALYPDKQVIITETGWPTKSNGGQIPKENANELNQLFFNNELDKYTREHDIICFFFEAFDEMWKGSNALDEPEKNWGFYYDDRTPKRIKLKK
;
A
#
# COMPACT_ATOMS: atom_id res chain seq x y z
N MET A 1 -20.79 -10.14 -6.98
CA MET A 1 -19.49 -9.46 -6.82
C MET A 1 -18.67 -10.18 -5.77
N LYS A 2 -17.35 -10.34 -5.99
CA LYS A 2 -16.46 -10.90 -4.97
C LYS A 2 -16.27 -9.82 -3.90
N HIS A 3 -16.75 -10.06 -2.69
CA HIS A 3 -16.65 -9.12 -1.57
C HIS A 3 -15.62 -9.66 -0.58
N LEU A 4 -14.68 -8.82 -0.17
CA LEU A 4 -13.72 -9.15 0.87
C LEU A 4 -14.41 -9.04 2.23
N LYS A 5 -14.22 -10.06 3.08
CA LYS A 5 -14.72 -10.00 4.45
C LYS A 5 -13.90 -9.00 5.25
N TYR A 6 -14.53 -8.30 6.18
CA TYR A 6 -13.81 -7.44 7.11
C TYR A 6 -12.75 -8.23 7.89
N GLY A 7 -11.60 -7.59 8.09
CA GLY A 7 -10.46 -8.08 8.87
C GLY A 7 -9.51 -6.92 9.14
N LYS A 8 -8.78 -6.99 10.26
CA LYS A 8 -7.78 -5.99 10.61
C LYS A 8 -6.61 -6.07 9.64
N ALA A 9 -6.18 -4.94 9.10
CA ALA A 9 -5.23 -4.93 8.01
C ALA A 9 -4.09 -3.93 8.22
N ILE A 10 -2.90 -4.25 7.71
CA ILE A 10 -1.72 -3.38 7.80
C ILE A 10 -0.85 -3.51 6.55
N CYS A 11 -0.21 -2.43 6.13
CA CYS A 11 0.81 -2.47 5.08
C CYS A 11 2.10 -3.10 5.61
N TYR A 12 2.70 -4.01 4.85
CA TYR A 12 3.89 -4.75 5.26
C TYR A 12 4.98 -4.79 4.19
N SER A 13 6.16 -4.37 4.63
CA SER A 13 7.46 -4.61 4.02
C SER A 13 8.45 -4.93 5.14
N GLY A 14 9.26 -5.97 4.96
CA GLY A 14 10.12 -6.51 6.01
C GLY A 14 11.54 -5.92 6.03
N TYR A 15 11.84 -4.92 5.20
CA TYR A 15 13.19 -4.40 5.02
C TYR A 15 13.76 -3.84 6.34
N ARG A 16 14.91 -4.36 6.75
CA ARG A 16 15.66 -3.87 7.92
C ARG A 16 16.75 -2.90 7.49
N GLN A 17 17.45 -2.30 8.45
CA GLN A 17 18.57 -1.40 8.15
C GLN A 17 19.58 -2.03 7.17
N GLY A 18 19.93 -1.29 6.12
CA GLY A 18 20.83 -1.73 5.05
C GLY A 18 20.17 -2.58 3.95
N GLN A 19 18.90 -2.94 4.12
CA GLN A 19 18.10 -3.68 3.14
C GLN A 19 17.24 -2.71 2.34
N THR A 20 16.93 -3.04 1.08
CA THR A 20 16.12 -2.19 0.20
C THR A 20 15.65 -2.96 -1.03
N PRO A 21 14.40 -2.74 -1.48
CA PRO A 21 13.91 -3.29 -2.75
C PRO A 21 14.72 -2.80 -3.95
N ILE A 22 15.18 -1.54 -3.92
CA ILE A 22 15.90 -0.88 -5.03
C ILE A 22 17.19 -1.63 -5.37
N LYS A 23 17.98 -1.98 -4.35
CA LYS A 23 19.23 -2.76 -4.53
C LYS A 23 18.99 -4.27 -4.45
N LYS A 24 17.74 -4.71 -4.33
CA LYS A 24 17.34 -6.13 -4.19
C LYS A 24 18.04 -6.82 -3.02
N ILE A 25 18.26 -6.08 -1.93
CA ILE A 25 18.80 -6.62 -0.68
C ILE A 25 17.60 -6.92 0.20
N TYR A 26 17.14 -8.17 0.19
CA TYR A 26 15.91 -8.59 0.85
C TYR A 26 16.12 -9.03 2.31
N PRO A 27 15.06 -9.01 3.14
CA PRO A 27 15.06 -9.64 4.46
C PRO A 27 15.38 -11.13 4.40
N THR A 28 15.98 -11.66 5.47
CA THR A 28 16.22 -13.10 5.60
C THR A 28 14.95 -13.84 5.97
N TYR A 29 14.98 -15.17 5.80
CA TYR A 29 13.90 -16.07 6.21
C TYR A 29 13.48 -15.84 7.67
N GLU A 30 14.45 -15.74 8.58
CA GLU A 30 14.22 -15.52 10.01
C GLU A 30 13.58 -14.14 10.26
N ASN A 31 14.06 -13.10 9.57
CA ASN A 31 13.50 -11.75 9.71
C ASN A 31 12.02 -11.73 9.30
N VAL A 32 11.68 -12.30 8.14
CA VAL A 32 10.29 -12.33 7.66
C VAL A 32 9.43 -13.17 8.60
N LEU A 33 9.91 -14.34 9.05
CA LEU A 33 9.14 -15.19 9.96
C LEU A 33 8.87 -14.50 11.30
N ASP A 34 9.85 -13.79 11.86
CA ASP A 34 9.67 -13.03 13.10
C ASP A 34 8.64 -11.90 12.92
N ASP A 35 8.72 -11.16 11.81
CA ASP A 35 7.77 -10.10 11.49
C ASP A 35 6.34 -10.65 11.38
N LEU A 36 6.14 -11.75 10.63
CA LEU A 36 4.82 -12.36 10.47
C LEU A 36 4.23 -12.86 11.79
N LYS A 37 5.05 -13.40 12.70
CA LYS A 37 4.63 -13.80 14.06
C LYS A 37 4.28 -12.61 14.95
N ILE A 38 4.86 -11.44 14.70
CA ILE A 38 4.45 -10.21 15.38
C ILE A 38 3.07 -9.79 14.86
N LEU A 39 2.90 -9.74 13.54
CA LEU A 39 1.71 -9.20 12.90
C LEU A 39 0.46 -10.09 13.06
N GLU A 40 0.60 -11.42 13.01
CA GLU A 40 -0.55 -12.36 13.10
C GLU A 40 -1.31 -12.29 14.44
N LYS A 41 -0.72 -11.64 15.45
CA LYS A 41 -1.36 -11.45 16.77
C LYS A 41 -2.47 -10.42 16.72
N ASP A 42 -2.37 -9.45 15.84
CA ASP A 42 -3.21 -8.24 15.84
C ASP A 42 -3.90 -7.97 14.50
N PHE A 43 -3.42 -8.57 13.41
CA PHE A 43 -3.91 -8.36 12.06
C PHE A 43 -4.33 -9.68 11.40
N ASP A 44 -5.32 -9.58 10.54
CA ASP A 44 -5.81 -10.66 9.67
C ASP A 44 -5.15 -10.56 8.29
N TYR A 45 -4.93 -9.33 7.79
CA TYR A 45 -4.44 -9.05 6.44
C TYR A 45 -3.16 -8.21 6.44
N ILE A 46 -2.26 -8.54 5.52
CA ILE A 46 -1.12 -7.70 5.15
C ILE A 46 -1.23 -7.29 3.69
N ARG A 47 -0.78 -6.08 3.36
CA ARG A 47 -0.60 -5.63 1.97
C ARG A 47 0.87 -5.58 1.62
N MET A 48 1.23 -6.16 0.48
CA MET A 48 2.57 -6.11 -0.10
C MET A 48 2.52 -5.46 -1.48
N TYR A 49 3.55 -4.71 -1.83
CA TYR A 49 3.55 -3.80 -2.97
C TYR A 49 4.02 -4.42 -4.29
N ASP A 50 4.63 -5.60 -4.22
CA ASP A 50 5.31 -6.23 -5.36
C ASP A 50 5.19 -7.76 -5.32
N ALA A 51 5.69 -8.43 -6.37
CA ALA A 51 5.90 -9.88 -6.44
C ALA A 51 7.39 -10.24 -6.43
N SER A 52 8.18 -9.55 -5.59
CA SER A 52 9.61 -9.81 -5.40
C SER A 52 9.89 -11.13 -4.66
N GLU A 53 11.17 -11.47 -4.52
CA GLU A 53 11.58 -12.61 -3.68
C GLU A 53 11.13 -12.46 -2.21
N HIS A 54 11.03 -11.22 -1.71
CA HIS A 54 10.50 -10.97 -0.38
C HIS A 54 9.01 -11.31 -0.28
N ALA A 55 8.20 -10.94 -1.28
CA ALA A 55 6.78 -11.31 -1.33
C ALA A 55 6.57 -12.82 -1.48
N LYS A 56 7.34 -13.47 -2.35
CA LYS A 56 7.34 -14.92 -2.49
C LYS A 56 7.68 -15.63 -1.18
N MET A 57 8.78 -15.22 -0.53
CA MET A 57 9.20 -15.78 0.76
C MET A 57 8.14 -15.59 1.85
N THR A 58 7.46 -14.44 1.86
CA THR A 58 6.34 -14.18 2.77
C THR A 58 5.20 -15.18 2.58
N LEU A 59 4.75 -15.40 1.34
CA LEU A 59 3.71 -16.37 1.02
C LEU A 59 4.12 -17.81 1.37
N GLU A 60 5.36 -18.19 1.06
CA GLU A 60 5.94 -19.49 1.42
C GLU A 60 5.95 -19.72 2.93
N LEU A 61 6.39 -18.72 3.71
CA LEU A 61 6.43 -18.78 5.16
C LEU A 61 5.04 -18.86 5.77
N ILE A 62 4.08 -18.08 5.26
CA ILE A 62 2.69 -18.15 5.72
C ILE A 62 2.15 -19.58 5.57
N LYS A 63 2.35 -20.18 4.39
CA LYS A 63 1.92 -21.56 4.09
C LYS A 63 2.64 -22.57 4.97
N LYS A 64 3.98 -22.48 5.06
CA LYS A 64 4.84 -23.45 5.75
C LYS A 64 4.61 -23.48 7.26
N HIS A 65 4.36 -22.33 7.87
CA HIS A 65 4.18 -22.19 9.32
C HIS A 65 2.72 -22.10 9.76
N ASN A 66 1.76 -22.24 8.84
CA ASN A 66 0.32 -22.11 9.09
C ASN A 66 -0.04 -20.77 9.78
N ILE A 67 0.63 -19.70 9.38
CA ILE A 67 0.36 -18.35 9.85
C ILE A 67 -1.01 -17.92 9.32
N LYS A 68 -1.79 -17.22 10.16
CA LYS A 68 -3.20 -16.91 9.82
C LYS A 68 -3.38 -15.76 8.84
N LEU A 69 -2.33 -14.95 8.67
CA LEU A 69 -2.33 -13.77 7.80
C LEU A 69 -2.71 -14.12 6.37
N LYS A 70 -3.47 -13.23 5.73
CA LYS A 70 -3.75 -13.23 4.29
C LYS A 70 -3.12 -12.01 3.62
N VAL A 71 -2.92 -12.09 2.32
CA VAL A 71 -2.10 -11.10 1.58
C VAL A 71 -2.90 -10.44 0.46
N LEU A 72 -2.89 -9.10 0.42
CA LEU A 72 -3.18 -8.32 -0.78
C LEU A 72 -1.86 -8.04 -1.50
N LEU A 73 -1.72 -8.54 -2.73
CA LEU A 73 -0.46 -8.50 -3.48
C LEU A 73 -0.50 -7.46 -4.61
N GLY A 74 0.51 -6.60 -4.73
CA GLY A 74 0.60 -5.58 -5.78
C GLY A 74 1.54 -5.92 -6.93
N ILE A 75 1.33 -5.26 -8.07
CA ILE A 75 2.32 -5.13 -9.13
C ILE A 75 3.17 -3.88 -8.84
N ASP A 76 4.49 -4.05 -8.80
CA ASP A 76 5.44 -2.95 -8.84
C ASP A 76 5.60 -2.47 -10.29
N LEU A 77 5.30 -1.20 -10.55
CA LEU A 77 5.30 -0.62 -11.89
C LEU A 77 6.38 0.45 -12.01
N LEU A 78 7.16 0.37 -13.09
CA LEU A 78 7.99 1.46 -13.58
C LEU A 78 7.19 2.32 -14.57
N GLY A 79 7.61 3.59 -14.74
CA GLY A 79 6.94 4.53 -15.63
C GLY A 79 6.96 4.10 -17.10
N GLU A 80 5.78 3.97 -17.72
CA GLU A 80 5.62 3.74 -19.16
C GLU A 80 5.39 5.06 -19.93
N ALA A 81 5.51 6.20 -19.26
CA ALA A 81 5.51 7.54 -19.82
C ALA A 81 6.59 8.40 -19.14
N SER A 82 7.22 9.29 -19.91
CA SER A 82 8.16 10.27 -19.35
C SER A 82 7.39 11.41 -18.67
N ASN A 83 7.85 11.81 -17.48
CA ASN A 83 7.29 12.86 -16.64
C ASN A 83 8.40 13.84 -16.20
N PRO A 84 8.98 14.63 -17.12
CA PRO A 84 10.17 15.44 -16.84
C PRO A 84 9.92 16.60 -15.84
N ASN A 85 8.66 16.88 -15.50
CA ASN A 85 8.29 17.92 -14.54
C ASN A 85 8.10 17.37 -13.11
N CYS A 86 8.19 16.06 -12.91
CA CYS A 86 8.09 15.46 -11.58
C CYS A 86 9.35 15.78 -10.77
N SER A 87 9.16 16.23 -9.53
CA SER A 87 10.27 16.60 -8.63
C SER A 87 11.10 15.39 -8.15
N TRP A 88 10.58 14.17 -8.36
CA TRP A 88 11.21 12.93 -7.94
C TRP A 88 12.05 12.28 -9.04
N GLY A 89 11.83 12.63 -10.30
CA GLY A 89 12.48 12.00 -11.45
C GLY A 89 11.52 11.89 -12.62
N GLY A 90 11.60 10.79 -13.37
CA GLY A 90 10.63 10.48 -14.42
C GLY A 90 11.00 10.90 -15.84
N ASP A 91 12.15 11.56 -16.06
CA ASP A 91 12.63 11.83 -17.42
C ASP A 91 13.26 10.56 -18.02
N TYR A 92 12.47 9.84 -18.82
CA TYR A 92 12.87 8.59 -19.44
C TYR A 92 12.99 8.72 -20.96
N SER A 93 14.06 8.14 -21.52
CA SER A 93 14.21 7.95 -22.97
C SER A 93 13.21 6.91 -23.49
N VAL A 94 13.03 6.88 -24.82
CA VAL A 94 12.18 5.89 -25.48
C VAL A 94 12.66 4.45 -25.20
N GLU A 95 13.98 4.25 -25.14
CA GLU A 95 14.60 2.96 -24.82
C GLU A 95 14.30 2.55 -23.37
N GLN A 96 14.42 3.46 -22.41
CA GLN A 96 14.08 3.19 -21.01
C GLN A 96 12.59 2.85 -20.85
N ILE A 97 11.70 3.57 -21.54
CA ILE A 97 10.27 3.26 -21.54
C ILE A 97 10.01 1.84 -22.11
N ALA A 98 10.69 1.44 -23.18
CA ALA A 98 10.56 0.09 -23.73
C ALA A 98 11.04 -1.00 -22.74
N GLU A 99 12.10 -0.73 -21.99
CA GLU A 99 12.57 -1.60 -20.90
C GLU A 99 11.55 -1.66 -19.75
N HIS A 100 10.95 -0.53 -19.37
CA HIS A 100 9.92 -0.45 -18.33
C HIS A 100 8.67 -1.23 -18.72
N ILE A 101 8.18 -1.12 -19.95
CA ILE A 101 7.06 -1.92 -20.48
C ILE A 101 7.35 -3.42 -20.33
N THR A 102 8.57 -3.83 -20.69
CA THR A 102 9.01 -5.23 -20.57
C THR A 102 9.10 -5.67 -19.10
N TYR A 103 9.58 -4.80 -18.22
CA TYR A 103 9.63 -5.05 -16.78
C TYR A 103 8.23 -5.21 -16.20
N ASN A 104 7.33 -4.26 -16.43
CA ASN A 104 5.95 -4.27 -15.93
C ASN A 104 5.20 -5.52 -16.38
N GLN A 105 5.36 -5.92 -17.64
CA GLN A 105 4.77 -7.16 -18.15
C GLN A 105 5.28 -8.41 -17.41
N LYS A 106 6.57 -8.44 -17.02
CA LYS A 106 7.11 -9.52 -16.17
C LYS A 106 6.54 -9.49 -14.76
N GLN A 107 6.31 -8.31 -14.18
CA GLN A 107 5.71 -8.19 -12.84
C GLN A 107 4.25 -8.67 -12.84
N LEU A 108 3.48 -8.34 -13.89
CA LEU A 108 2.14 -8.90 -14.10
C LEU A 108 2.16 -10.44 -14.07
N TYR A 109 3.06 -11.07 -14.83
CA TYR A 109 3.16 -12.54 -14.85
C TYR A 109 3.52 -13.15 -13.49
N LYS A 110 4.42 -12.52 -12.75
CA LYS A 110 4.79 -12.98 -11.40
C LYS A 110 3.64 -12.89 -10.42
N VAL A 111 2.89 -11.78 -10.42
CA VAL A 111 1.70 -11.63 -9.57
C VAL A 111 0.65 -12.69 -9.92
N ILE A 112 0.42 -12.97 -11.21
CA ILE A 112 -0.49 -14.04 -11.66
C ILE A 112 -0.03 -15.41 -11.13
N GLU A 113 1.26 -15.73 -11.24
CA GLU A 113 1.84 -16.98 -10.76
C GLU A 113 1.62 -17.14 -9.25
N LEU A 114 2.05 -16.16 -8.45
CA LEU A 114 1.93 -16.19 -6.99
C LEU A 114 0.47 -16.21 -6.52
N ALA A 115 -0.41 -15.42 -7.15
CA ALA A 115 -1.82 -15.39 -6.78
C ALA A 115 -2.52 -16.74 -7.01
N ASN A 116 -2.14 -17.48 -8.06
CA ASN A 116 -2.70 -18.79 -8.34
C ASN A 116 -2.09 -19.89 -7.46
N GLU A 117 -0.78 -19.85 -7.21
CA GLU A 117 -0.09 -20.81 -6.36
C GLU A 117 -0.54 -20.71 -4.89
N TYR A 118 -0.76 -19.48 -4.41
CA TYR A 118 -1.13 -19.17 -3.03
C TYR A 118 -2.56 -18.65 -2.89
N LYS A 119 -3.50 -19.13 -3.73
CA LYS A 119 -4.90 -18.67 -3.78
C LYS A 119 -5.67 -18.74 -2.45
N ASP A 120 -5.24 -19.59 -1.52
CA ASP A 120 -5.84 -19.72 -0.19
C ASP A 120 -5.29 -18.67 0.81
N ILE A 121 -4.19 -18.00 0.45
CA ILE A 121 -3.51 -16.97 1.25
C ILE A 121 -3.70 -15.58 0.62
N VAL A 122 -3.68 -15.47 -0.70
CA VAL A 122 -3.88 -14.21 -1.42
C VAL A 122 -5.37 -13.86 -1.46
N ILE A 123 -5.76 -12.76 -0.81
CA ILE A 123 -7.15 -12.28 -0.77
C ILE A 123 -7.52 -11.40 -1.96
N GLY A 124 -6.53 -10.89 -2.69
CA GLY A 124 -6.72 -10.08 -3.87
C GLY A 124 -5.38 -9.64 -4.47
N VAL A 125 -5.45 -9.07 -5.67
CA VAL A 125 -4.29 -8.51 -6.38
C VAL A 125 -4.56 -7.08 -6.83
N SER A 126 -3.55 -6.22 -6.75
CA SER A 126 -3.60 -4.85 -7.27
C SER A 126 -2.83 -4.72 -8.57
N ALA A 127 -3.43 -4.08 -9.56
CA ALA A 127 -2.86 -3.78 -10.87
C ALA A 127 -1.80 -2.66 -10.88
N GLY A 128 -1.30 -2.26 -9.70
CA GLY A 128 -0.32 -1.19 -9.52
C GLY A 128 -0.49 -0.46 -8.20
N ASN A 129 0.34 0.56 -7.99
CA ASN A 129 0.30 1.45 -6.84
C ASN A 129 0.61 2.88 -7.29
N GLU A 130 -0.37 3.78 -7.21
CA GLU A 130 -0.18 5.24 -7.45
C GLU A 130 0.66 5.57 -8.69
N SER A 131 0.47 4.83 -9.78
CA SER A 131 1.22 5.02 -11.03
C SER A 131 0.57 5.99 -12.01
N VAL A 132 -0.68 6.38 -11.79
CA VAL A 132 -1.42 7.37 -12.59
C VAL A 132 -1.22 8.85 -12.16
N PRO A 133 -1.00 9.18 -10.87
CA PRO A 133 -0.77 10.53 -10.42
C PRO A 133 0.33 11.27 -11.17
N GLU A 134 0.07 12.51 -11.57
CA GLU A 134 1.03 13.35 -12.28
C GLU A 134 2.27 13.71 -11.45
N TRP A 135 2.18 13.57 -10.12
CA TRP A 135 3.29 13.81 -9.21
C TRP A 135 4.22 12.59 -9.02
N ASN A 136 3.89 11.43 -9.60
CA ASN A 136 4.75 10.24 -9.55
C ASN A 136 5.71 10.19 -10.75
N GLU A 137 6.96 9.79 -10.50
CA GLU A 137 7.96 9.55 -11.54
C GLU A 137 7.63 8.34 -12.42
N ASN A 138 7.00 7.31 -11.84
CA ASN A 138 6.66 6.06 -12.52
C ASN A 138 5.29 6.13 -13.20
N LEU A 139 5.11 7.12 -14.07
CA LEU A 139 3.82 7.42 -14.69
C LEU A 139 3.37 6.30 -15.66
N VAL A 140 2.16 5.81 -15.47
CA VAL A 140 1.48 4.80 -16.29
C VAL A 140 0.07 5.32 -16.60
N SER A 141 -0.33 5.24 -17.87
CA SER A 141 -1.65 5.74 -18.27
C SER A 141 -2.80 4.92 -17.66
N PRO A 142 -3.98 5.52 -17.41
CA PRO A 142 -5.16 4.79 -16.94
C PRO A 142 -5.57 3.63 -17.85
N ALA A 143 -5.43 3.78 -19.18
CA ALA A 143 -5.70 2.71 -20.14
C ALA A 143 -4.75 1.51 -19.97
N ARG A 144 -3.49 1.78 -19.58
CA ARG A 144 -2.51 0.73 -19.29
C ARG A 144 -2.79 0.04 -17.96
N VAL A 145 -3.22 0.78 -16.93
CA VAL A 145 -3.74 0.20 -15.69
C VAL A 145 -4.95 -0.69 -15.97
N LEU A 146 -5.90 -0.24 -16.79
CA LEU A 146 -7.07 -1.02 -17.22
C LEU A 146 -6.65 -2.32 -17.93
N TYR A 147 -5.61 -2.29 -18.76
CA TYR A 147 -5.03 -3.51 -19.34
C TYR A 147 -4.54 -4.48 -18.25
N PHE A 148 -3.77 -4.01 -17.26
CA PHE A 148 -3.30 -4.87 -16.17
C PHE A 148 -4.45 -5.45 -15.35
N VAL A 149 -5.49 -4.65 -15.05
CA VAL A 149 -6.71 -5.13 -14.40
C VAL A 149 -7.36 -6.26 -15.20
N ASN A 150 -7.56 -6.07 -16.50
CA ASN A 150 -8.20 -7.08 -17.35
C ASN A 150 -7.38 -8.37 -17.45
N GLU A 151 -6.06 -8.28 -17.57
CA GLU A 151 -5.18 -9.45 -17.60
C GLU A 151 -5.18 -10.19 -16.26
N LEU A 152 -5.11 -9.48 -15.13
CA LEU A 152 -5.24 -10.09 -13.80
C LEU A 152 -6.58 -10.80 -13.65
N LYS A 153 -7.69 -10.19 -14.08
CA LYS A 153 -9.03 -10.81 -14.01
C LYS A 153 -9.16 -12.05 -14.88
N LYS A 154 -8.48 -12.07 -16.03
CA LYS A 154 -8.48 -13.20 -16.96
C LYS A 154 -7.68 -14.38 -16.44
N TYR A 155 -6.57 -14.12 -15.74
CA TYR A 155 -5.59 -15.16 -15.39
C TYR A 155 -5.50 -15.47 -13.90
N THR A 156 -6.26 -14.79 -13.03
CA THR A 156 -6.32 -15.10 -11.60
C THR A 156 -7.76 -15.40 -11.14
N GLN A 157 -7.88 -16.16 -10.06
CA GLN A 157 -9.18 -16.48 -9.45
C GLN A 157 -9.54 -15.58 -8.26
N VAL A 158 -8.59 -14.77 -7.80
CA VAL A 158 -8.79 -13.83 -6.69
C VAL A 158 -9.43 -12.53 -7.17
N PRO A 159 -10.00 -11.70 -6.27
CA PRO A 159 -10.45 -10.34 -6.59
C PRO A 159 -9.32 -9.44 -7.09
N VAL A 160 -9.62 -8.58 -8.07
CA VAL A 160 -8.67 -7.62 -8.65
C VAL A 160 -9.05 -6.19 -8.32
N THR A 161 -8.06 -5.37 -7.98
CA THR A 161 -8.18 -3.92 -7.75
C THR A 161 -7.04 -3.16 -8.44
N TYR A 162 -7.02 -1.84 -8.26
CA TYR A 162 -5.88 -0.96 -8.47
C TYR A 162 -5.80 -0.07 -7.22
N CYS A 163 -4.62 0.21 -6.69
CA CYS A 163 -4.47 0.98 -5.45
C CYS A 163 -3.96 2.39 -5.77
N ASP A 164 -4.78 3.40 -5.48
CA ASP A 164 -4.43 4.80 -5.80
C ASP A 164 -5.12 5.78 -4.85
N ASN A 165 -4.67 7.02 -4.87
CA ASN A 165 -5.26 8.14 -4.14
C ASN A 165 -6.73 8.35 -4.53
N ASN A 166 -7.58 8.58 -3.52
CA ASN A 166 -9.02 8.81 -3.68
C ASN A 166 -9.37 9.89 -4.73
N TYR A 167 -8.51 10.89 -4.93
CA TYR A 167 -8.72 11.95 -5.91
C TYR A 167 -8.92 11.42 -7.33
N TYR A 168 -8.09 10.50 -7.80
CA TYR A 168 -8.11 10.01 -9.19
C TYR A 168 -9.32 9.12 -9.49
N TRP A 169 -9.89 8.49 -8.46
CA TRP A 169 -11.15 7.75 -8.56
C TRP A 169 -12.35 8.63 -8.90
N LYS A 170 -12.27 9.96 -8.74
CA LYS A 170 -13.39 10.86 -9.05
C LYS A 170 -13.53 11.15 -10.55
N ASP A 171 -12.47 10.93 -11.33
CA ASP A 171 -12.47 11.22 -12.76
C ASP A 171 -11.59 10.28 -13.58
N LEU A 172 -10.27 10.38 -13.42
CA LEU A 172 -9.29 9.74 -14.30
C LEU A 172 -9.36 8.21 -14.32
N LEU A 173 -9.87 7.59 -13.25
CA LEU A 173 -9.96 6.14 -13.10
C LEU A 173 -11.38 5.56 -13.34
N LYS A 174 -12.32 6.31 -13.96
CA LYS A 174 -13.70 5.83 -14.17
C LYS A 174 -13.79 4.46 -14.86
N GLU A 175 -13.07 4.26 -15.97
CA GLU A 175 -13.07 2.97 -16.68
C GLU A 175 -12.41 1.86 -15.85
N VAL A 176 -11.38 2.20 -15.07
CA VAL A 176 -10.74 1.26 -14.13
C VAL A 176 -11.71 0.86 -13.03
N ALA A 177 -12.50 1.80 -12.49
CA ALA A 177 -13.50 1.58 -11.45
C ALA A 177 -14.61 0.62 -11.88
N GLU A 178 -15.04 0.70 -13.15
CA GLU A 178 -15.99 -0.25 -13.73
C GLU A 178 -15.40 -1.67 -13.78
N ALA A 179 -14.13 -1.79 -14.19
CA ALA A 179 -13.45 -3.05 -14.44
C ALA A 179 -13.02 -3.81 -13.17
N VAL A 180 -12.54 -3.12 -12.13
CA VAL A 180 -12.07 -3.76 -10.89
C VAL A 180 -13.19 -4.47 -10.12
N ASP A 181 -12.85 -5.45 -9.27
CA ASP A 181 -13.83 -6.13 -8.42
C ASP A 181 -14.22 -5.31 -7.18
N PHE A 182 -13.31 -4.48 -6.69
CA PHE A 182 -13.50 -3.54 -5.58
C PHE A 182 -12.61 -2.30 -5.78
N ILE A 183 -12.95 -1.19 -5.15
CA ILE A 183 -12.20 0.08 -5.20
C ILE A 183 -11.25 0.12 -4.01
N SER A 184 -9.99 0.46 -4.26
CA SER A 184 -8.96 0.64 -3.24
C SER A 184 -8.45 2.07 -3.26
N ILE A 185 -8.67 2.79 -2.16
CA ILE A 185 -8.28 4.19 -2.04
C ILE A 185 -7.13 4.38 -1.04
N HIS A 186 -6.30 5.39 -1.30
CA HIS A 186 -5.35 5.93 -0.34
C HIS A 186 -5.86 7.25 0.23
N LEU A 187 -5.63 7.47 1.52
CA LEU A 187 -6.03 8.66 2.26
C LEU A 187 -4.86 9.18 3.08
N TYR A 188 -4.41 10.38 2.75
CA TYR A 188 -3.17 10.93 3.29
C TYR A 188 -3.27 12.45 3.57
N PRO A 189 -4.25 12.87 4.39
CA PRO A 189 -4.50 14.28 4.65
C PRO A 189 -3.31 15.04 5.28
N VAL A 190 -2.42 14.35 6.00
CA VAL A 190 -1.22 14.95 6.59
C VAL A 190 -0.25 15.50 5.53
N TRP A 191 -0.15 14.84 4.36
CA TRP A 191 0.64 15.32 3.23
C TRP A 191 0.06 16.60 2.59
N LEU A 192 -1.23 16.88 2.85
CA LEU A 192 -1.92 18.10 2.45
C LEU A 192 -1.88 19.20 3.52
N GLY A 193 -1.11 19.00 4.60
CA GLY A 193 -0.93 19.97 5.68
C GLY A 193 -2.01 19.95 6.77
N ALA A 194 -2.96 19.01 6.72
CA ALA A 194 -4.01 18.90 7.74
C ALA A 194 -3.41 18.57 9.12
N ASN A 195 -3.99 19.14 10.18
CA ASN A 195 -3.72 18.66 11.54
C ASN A 195 -4.48 17.35 11.82
N VAL A 196 -4.22 16.73 12.97
CA VAL A 196 -4.73 15.38 13.28
C VAL A 196 -6.26 15.30 13.35
N GLU A 197 -6.95 16.33 13.84
CA GLU A 197 -8.42 16.34 13.96
C GLU A 197 -9.08 16.55 12.59
N GLU A 198 -8.55 17.49 11.81
CA GLU A 198 -8.96 17.75 10.43
C GLU A 198 -8.80 16.51 9.57
N ALA A 199 -7.66 15.83 9.71
CA ALA A 199 -7.32 14.64 8.96
C ALA A 199 -8.29 13.47 9.21
N ILE A 200 -8.73 13.24 10.45
CA ILE A 200 -9.73 12.21 10.74
C ILE A 200 -11.04 12.54 10.03
N THR A 201 -11.47 13.80 10.14
CA THR A 201 -12.73 14.28 9.56
C THR A 201 -12.71 14.20 8.04
N SER A 202 -11.62 14.65 7.40
CA SER A 202 -11.47 14.64 5.95
C SER A 202 -11.38 13.22 5.40
N SER A 203 -10.62 12.32 6.04
CA SER A 203 -10.52 10.91 5.62
C SER A 203 -11.88 10.21 5.61
N ILE A 204 -12.68 10.40 6.67
CA ILE A 204 -14.04 9.82 6.74
C ILE A 204 -14.93 10.42 5.66
N LYS A 205 -14.90 11.74 5.47
CA LYS A 205 -15.68 12.43 4.43
C LYS A 205 -15.32 11.91 3.03
N GLU A 206 -14.03 11.86 2.72
CA GLU A 206 -13.50 11.45 1.43
C GLU A 206 -13.78 9.97 1.11
N TYR A 207 -13.68 9.09 2.11
CA TYR A 207 -14.13 7.70 1.97
C TYR A 207 -15.60 7.64 1.56
N ASN A 208 -16.47 8.38 2.26
CA ASN A 208 -17.91 8.37 1.99
C ASN A 208 -18.25 8.98 0.62
N GLU A 209 -17.49 9.95 0.13
CA GLU A 209 -17.62 10.47 -1.23
C GLU A 209 -17.37 9.39 -2.28
N ILE A 210 -16.27 8.62 -2.16
CA ILE A 210 -15.98 7.54 -3.10
C ILE A 210 -17.01 6.41 -3.00
N LYS A 211 -17.46 6.07 -1.78
CA LYS A 211 -18.53 5.10 -1.58
C LYS A 211 -19.86 5.54 -2.22
N ALA A 212 -20.20 6.83 -2.14
CA ALA A 212 -21.38 7.37 -2.78
C ALA A 212 -21.25 7.42 -4.32
N LEU A 213 -20.04 7.63 -4.83
CA LEU A 213 -19.75 7.63 -6.26
C LEU A 213 -19.83 6.22 -6.88
N TYR A 214 -19.44 5.19 -6.12
CA TYR A 214 -19.44 3.79 -6.56
C TYR A 214 -20.27 2.88 -5.62
N PRO A 215 -21.60 3.08 -5.52
CA PRO A 215 -22.43 2.42 -4.51
C PRO A 215 -22.51 0.90 -4.67
N ASP A 216 -22.26 0.39 -5.88
CA ASP A 216 -22.29 -1.04 -6.18
C ASP A 216 -20.96 -1.74 -5.91
N LYS A 217 -19.86 -1.00 -5.68
CA LYS A 217 -18.53 -1.58 -5.44
C LYS A 217 -18.20 -1.50 -3.95
N GLN A 218 -17.54 -2.53 -3.42
CA GLN A 218 -16.89 -2.41 -2.12
C GLN A 218 -15.77 -1.38 -2.25
N VAL A 219 -15.69 -0.43 -1.31
CA VAL A 219 -14.58 0.52 -1.20
C VAL A 219 -13.80 0.17 0.07
N ILE A 220 -12.49 -0.06 -0.10
CA ILE A 220 -11.55 -0.31 1.00
C ILE A 220 -10.45 0.76 1.00
N ILE A 221 -9.80 0.94 2.15
CA ILE A 221 -8.66 1.84 2.29
C ILE A 221 -7.40 0.98 2.24
N THR A 222 -6.58 1.11 1.20
CA THR A 222 -5.36 0.31 1.05
C THR A 222 -4.12 1.00 1.57
N GLU A 223 -4.20 2.29 1.90
CA GLU A 223 -3.15 3.03 2.59
C GLU A 223 -3.75 4.25 3.30
N THR A 224 -3.35 4.41 4.56
CA THR A 224 -3.58 5.61 5.36
C THR A 224 -2.73 5.49 6.62
N GLY A 225 -2.26 6.59 7.17
CA GLY A 225 -1.46 6.54 8.38
C GLY A 225 -1.08 7.91 8.90
N TRP A 226 -0.14 7.92 9.82
CA TRP A 226 0.40 9.16 10.37
C TRP A 226 1.86 8.96 10.80
N PRO A 227 2.80 9.82 10.39
CA PRO A 227 4.21 9.66 10.72
C PRO A 227 4.52 10.17 12.13
N THR A 228 5.55 9.61 12.75
CA THR A 228 5.99 9.99 14.10
C THR A 228 7.14 10.98 14.11
N LYS A 229 7.72 11.30 12.96
CA LYS A 229 8.75 12.34 12.78
C LYS A 229 8.59 13.03 11.43
N SER A 230 9.07 14.25 11.34
CA SER A 230 9.17 15.01 10.10
C SER A 230 10.37 15.96 10.13
N ASN A 231 10.95 16.20 8.95
CA ASN A 231 11.99 17.18 8.71
C ASN A 231 11.42 18.61 8.58
N GLY A 232 10.10 18.77 8.58
CA GLY A 232 9.39 20.05 8.49
C GLY A 232 9.17 20.55 7.07
N GLY A 233 9.28 19.66 6.06
CA GLY A 233 8.90 19.95 4.67
C GLY A 233 7.38 20.06 4.50
N GLN A 234 6.78 19.17 3.68
CA GLN A 234 5.32 19.17 3.46
C GLN A 234 4.52 18.85 4.73
N ILE A 235 5.08 18.05 5.63
CA ILE A 235 4.48 17.72 6.92
C ILE A 235 5.11 18.60 8.01
N PRO A 236 4.35 19.47 8.69
CA PRO A 236 4.86 20.24 9.83
C PRO A 236 5.39 19.33 10.95
N LYS A 237 6.46 19.75 11.64
CA LYS A 237 7.12 18.94 12.68
C LYS A 237 6.20 18.66 13.86
N GLU A 238 5.38 19.63 14.22
CA GLU A 238 4.37 19.56 15.26
C GLU A 238 3.29 18.52 14.96
N ASN A 239 3.01 18.26 13.68
CA ASN A 239 2.02 17.26 13.29
C ASN A 239 2.57 15.85 13.44
N ALA A 240 3.85 15.61 13.13
CA ALA A 240 4.45 14.28 13.12
C ALA A 240 4.98 13.88 14.51
N ASN A 241 4.18 13.13 15.28
CA ASN A 241 4.55 12.61 16.58
C ASN A 241 3.69 11.39 16.98
N GLU A 242 4.15 10.60 17.95
CA GLU A 242 3.47 9.37 18.40
C GLU A 242 2.09 9.61 19.03
N LEU A 243 1.82 10.79 19.61
CA LEU A 243 0.51 11.12 20.16
C LEU A 243 -0.52 11.31 19.05
N ASN A 244 -0.17 12.06 18.01
CA ASN A 244 -1.03 12.26 16.85
C ASN A 244 -1.21 10.96 16.06
N GLN A 245 -0.16 10.15 15.91
CA GLN A 245 -0.28 8.82 15.29
C GLN A 245 -1.26 7.92 16.06
N LEU A 246 -1.14 7.85 17.39
CA LEU A 246 -2.06 7.11 18.24
C LEU A 246 -3.50 7.62 18.07
N PHE A 247 -3.71 8.93 18.03
CA PHE A 247 -5.04 9.51 17.92
C PHE A 247 -5.68 9.25 16.54
N PHE A 248 -4.98 9.59 15.45
CA PHE A 248 -5.46 9.40 14.08
C PHE A 248 -5.83 7.95 13.80
N ASN A 249 -4.91 7.02 14.08
CA ASN A 249 -5.12 5.61 13.75
C ASN A 249 -6.21 4.96 14.63
N ASN A 250 -6.35 5.33 15.91
CA ASN A 250 -7.41 4.77 16.76
C ASN A 250 -8.80 5.24 16.35
N GLU A 251 -8.97 6.53 16.04
CA GLU A 251 -10.27 7.05 15.63
C GLU A 251 -10.67 6.50 14.26
N LEU A 252 -9.72 6.34 13.33
CA LEU A 252 -9.98 5.74 12.04
C LEU A 252 -10.21 4.22 12.13
N ASP A 253 -9.48 3.49 12.99
CA ASP A 253 -9.72 2.05 13.24
C ASP A 253 -11.10 1.83 13.85
N LYS A 254 -11.50 2.69 14.80
CA LYS A 254 -12.85 2.66 15.37
C LYS A 254 -13.91 2.85 14.28
N TYR A 255 -13.79 3.89 13.46
CA TYR A 255 -14.74 4.17 12.38
C TYR A 255 -14.83 3.01 11.38
N THR A 256 -13.68 2.51 10.93
CA THR A 256 -13.62 1.44 9.91
C THR A 256 -14.17 0.13 10.45
N ARG A 257 -13.90 -0.22 11.71
CA ARG A 257 -14.49 -1.38 12.39
C ARG A 257 -16.00 -1.28 12.57
N GLU A 258 -16.53 -0.12 12.93
CA GLU A 258 -17.99 0.08 13.09
C GLU A 258 -18.76 -0.04 11.78
N HIS A 259 -18.08 0.05 10.63
CA HIS A 259 -18.67 0.04 9.29
C HIS A 259 -18.18 -1.11 8.40
N ASP A 260 -17.48 -2.09 8.97
CA ASP A 260 -16.89 -3.24 8.24
C ASP A 260 -15.99 -2.85 7.05
N ILE A 261 -15.25 -1.75 7.19
CA ILE A 261 -14.34 -1.22 6.16
C ILE A 261 -12.95 -1.82 6.39
N ILE A 262 -12.39 -2.51 5.38
CA ILE A 262 -11.00 -2.96 5.44
C ILE A 262 -10.10 -1.74 5.27
N CYS A 263 -9.18 -1.54 6.21
CA CYS A 263 -8.25 -0.43 6.24
C CYS A 263 -6.83 -0.93 6.50
N PHE A 264 -5.98 -0.88 5.48
CA PHE A 264 -4.56 -1.21 5.60
C PHE A 264 -3.81 0.02 6.10
N PHE A 265 -3.53 0.05 7.41
CA PHE A 265 -2.75 1.13 8.00
C PHE A 265 -1.30 1.10 7.51
N PHE A 266 -0.78 2.27 7.15
CA PHE A 266 0.60 2.47 6.74
C PHE A 266 1.40 2.99 7.94
N GLU A 267 2.30 2.19 8.52
CA GLU A 267 2.66 0.81 8.14
C GLU A 267 3.09 -0.06 9.33
N ALA A 268 3.46 -1.32 9.08
CA ALA A 268 3.93 -2.24 10.10
C ALA A 268 5.19 -1.73 10.81
N PHE A 269 6.29 -1.52 10.08
CA PHE A 269 7.59 -1.20 10.64
C PHE A 269 8.14 0.07 10.02
N ASP A 270 8.87 0.87 10.79
CA ASP A 270 9.65 1.99 10.25
C ASP A 270 10.68 1.48 9.23
N GLU A 271 10.73 2.12 8.04
CA GLU A 271 11.55 1.69 6.93
C GLU A 271 12.66 2.70 6.59
N MET A 272 13.86 2.45 7.13
CA MET A 272 15.00 3.36 7.01
C MET A 272 15.54 3.58 5.60
N TRP A 273 15.10 2.79 4.61
CA TRP A 273 15.51 2.93 3.21
C TRP A 273 14.66 3.94 2.43
N LYS A 274 13.48 4.35 2.94
CA LYS A 274 12.57 5.26 2.23
C LYS A 274 12.98 6.73 2.34
N GLY A 275 12.54 7.52 1.36
CA GLY A 275 12.76 8.97 1.28
C GLY A 275 14.23 9.36 1.22
N SER A 276 14.57 10.52 1.79
CA SER A 276 15.94 11.04 1.79
C SER A 276 16.88 10.33 2.77
N ASN A 277 18.16 10.73 2.83
CA ASN A 277 19.11 10.24 3.83
C ASN A 277 18.89 10.84 5.23
N ALA A 278 17.98 11.81 5.39
CA ALA A 278 17.71 12.43 6.68
C ALA A 278 16.94 11.46 7.61
N LEU A 279 17.35 11.37 8.88
CA LEU A 279 16.71 10.47 9.85
C LEU A 279 15.29 10.91 10.24
N ASP A 280 15.01 12.21 10.14
CA ASP A 280 13.71 12.81 10.39
C ASP A 280 12.83 12.88 9.13
N GLU A 281 13.24 12.25 8.03
CA GLU A 281 12.38 12.05 6.85
C GLU A 281 11.07 11.35 7.24
N PRO A 282 9.89 11.97 7.00
CA PRO A 282 8.60 11.36 7.34
C PRO A 282 8.43 9.94 6.81
N GLU A 283 8.86 9.68 5.58
CA GLU A 283 8.78 8.38 4.90
C GLU A 283 9.40 7.22 5.70
N LYS A 284 10.36 7.48 6.61
CA LYS A 284 10.98 6.44 7.43
C LYS A 284 10.22 6.12 8.72
N ASN A 285 9.17 6.88 9.05
CA ASN A 285 8.65 6.98 10.42
C ASN A 285 7.13 6.70 10.55
N TRP A 286 6.54 5.90 9.66
CA TRP A 286 5.11 5.56 9.64
C TRP A 286 4.75 4.30 10.45
N GLY A 287 5.73 3.54 10.87
CA GLY A 287 5.56 2.23 11.50
C GLY A 287 4.74 2.29 12.79
N PHE A 288 3.94 1.25 13.03
CA PHE A 288 3.37 0.93 14.33
C PHE A 288 4.43 0.37 15.29
N TYR A 289 5.52 -0.14 14.70
CA TYR A 289 6.72 -0.60 15.35
C TYR A 289 7.91 0.18 14.78
N TYR A 290 8.95 0.35 15.60
CA TYR A 290 10.25 0.84 15.14
C TYR A 290 10.94 -0.18 14.22
N ASP A 291 12.04 0.21 13.58
CA ASP A 291 12.78 -0.64 12.65
C ASP A 291 13.39 -1.88 13.33
N ASP A 292 13.64 -1.81 14.64
CA ASP A 292 14.08 -2.93 15.48
C ASP A 292 12.92 -3.83 15.98
N ARG A 293 11.69 -3.60 15.46
CA ARG A 293 10.44 -4.32 15.79
C ARG A 293 9.93 -4.04 17.20
N THR A 294 10.50 -3.10 17.94
CA THR A 294 9.91 -2.66 19.22
C THR A 294 8.63 -1.85 18.98
N PRO A 295 7.58 -2.04 19.80
CA PRO A 295 6.30 -1.33 19.60
C PRO A 295 6.43 0.16 19.88
N LYS A 296 5.82 1.00 19.03
CA LYS A 296 5.57 2.41 19.35
C LYS A 296 4.36 2.55 20.28
N ARG A 297 4.10 3.77 20.76
CA ARG A 297 2.98 4.10 21.66
C ARG A 297 1.63 3.63 21.15
N ILE A 298 1.42 3.60 19.83
CA ILE A 298 0.20 3.05 19.21
C ILE A 298 -0.06 1.57 19.54
N LYS A 299 0.98 0.80 19.87
CA LYS A 299 0.90 -0.62 20.24
C LYS A 299 1.01 -0.88 21.73
N LEU A 300 1.31 0.14 22.55
CA LEU A 300 1.35 -0.01 24.00
C LEU A 300 -0.09 -0.11 24.54
N LYS A 301 -0.40 -1.20 25.26
CA LYS A 301 -1.71 -1.35 25.92
C LYS A 301 -1.88 -0.23 26.95
N LYS A 302 -3.06 0.42 26.94
CA LYS A 302 -3.52 1.29 28.03
C LYS A 302 -3.73 0.47 29.31
#